data_AF-D6KAN1-F1
#
_entry.id   AF-D6KAN1-F1
#
_cell.length_a   1.000
_cell.length_b   1.000
_cell.length_c   1.000
_cell.angle_alpha   90.00
_cell.angle_beta   90.00
_cell.angle_gamma   90.00
#
_symmetry.space_group_name_H-M   'P 1'
#
loop_
_entity.id
_entity.type
_entity.pdbx_description
1 polymer ?
#
loop_
_entity_poly.entity_id
_entity_poly.type
_entity_poly.pdbx_seq_one_letter_code
_entity_poly.pdbx_strand_id
1 'polypeptide(L)'
;MSPGHGPEAPQGHRCGASPSHGPGASRGHGSPGPQDHGTGLSQGCATCLPHDHGPAIPPGDGPPPWPGTPLPGGGTVLPPGGSALSPPGDGSGLRPGSDPAAALAPGRTPGPEASADAPGPPLYALLENALAIEHAYAIASAHPSLRGVSIGEADLRADLGVRRDAGLDWCRARVVVAARAAGLAPPAQSVHPDIRDLEGLAASCARGRALGFLGRAAIHPRQLPIIERAYLPTDRELEEAETIIKAATTDRGAQALSDGRFIDAAVVAAARRTLALARRY
;
A
#
# COMPACT_ATOMS: atom_id res chain seq x y z
N MET A 1 -16.74 4.34 -63.05
CA MET A 1 -17.82 5.11 -62.42
C MET A 1 -17.38 5.41 -61.00
N SER A 2 -17.41 6.69 -60.65
CA SER A 2 -16.82 7.35 -59.46
C SER A 2 -17.51 7.00 -58.12
N PRO A 3 -17.24 7.68 -56.99
CA PRO A 3 -16.23 7.34 -55.98
C PRO A 3 -16.83 7.27 -54.53
N GLY A 4 -16.00 7.04 -53.51
CA GLY A 4 -16.41 6.95 -52.10
C GLY A 4 -16.78 8.28 -51.43
N HIS A 5 -17.10 8.26 -50.12
CA HIS A 5 -17.00 9.36 -49.15
C HIS A 5 -17.05 8.78 -47.71
N GLY A 6 -16.35 9.45 -46.79
CA GLY A 6 -16.04 9.03 -45.41
C GLY A 6 -17.13 9.33 -44.35
N PRO A 7 -16.72 9.49 -43.06
CA PRO A 7 -17.47 9.04 -41.89
C PRO A 7 -18.41 10.09 -41.28
N GLU A 8 -19.44 9.62 -40.57
CA GLU A 8 -20.39 10.44 -39.83
C GLU A 8 -20.26 10.20 -38.31
N ALA A 9 -20.06 11.29 -37.56
CA ALA A 9 -19.96 11.33 -36.10
C ALA A 9 -21.34 11.59 -35.47
N PRO A 10 -21.66 11.02 -34.30
CA PRO A 10 -22.82 11.47 -33.54
C PRO A 10 -22.49 12.64 -32.58
N GLN A 11 -23.22 13.74 -32.81
CA GLN A 11 -23.48 14.87 -31.94
C GLN A 11 -24.07 14.34 -30.60
N GLY A 12 -23.75 14.82 -29.39
CA GLY A 12 -23.79 16.20 -28.94
C GLY A 12 -25.03 16.44 -28.07
N HIS A 13 -25.06 15.93 -26.82
CA HIS A 13 -26.09 16.31 -25.84
C HIS A 13 -25.54 17.32 -24.83
N ARG A 14 -26.02 18.56 -24.97
CA ARG A 14 -25.77 19.68 -24.06
C ARG A 14 -26.58 19.54 -22.78
N CYS A 15 -25.92 19.87 -21.68
CA CYS A 15 -26.48 20.10 -20.35
C CYS A 15 -27.35 21.39 -20.38
N GLY A 16 -28.62 21.27 -20.02
CA GLY A 16 -29.54 22.40 -19.84
C GLY A 16 -29.55 22.85 -18.38
N ALA A 17 -29.25 24.13 -18.16
CA ALA A 17 -29.39 24.82 -16.88
C ALA A 17 -30.59 25.78 -16.90
N SER A 18 -31.03 26.15 -15.68
CA SER A 18 -31.78 27.36 -15.29
C SER A 18 -33.34 27.31 -15.31
N PRO A 19 -34.07 28.22 -14.61
CA PRO A 19 -33.77 29.00 -13.38
C PRO A 19 -34.95 29.12 -12.37
N SER A 20 -34.66 29.85 -11.28
CA SER A 20 -35.45 30.42 -10.16
C SER A 20 -36.74 31.23 -10.47
N HIS A 21 -37.67 31.32 -9.49
CA HIS A 21 -38.17 32.54 -8.76
C HIS A 21 -39.44 32.25 -7.91
N GLY A 22 -39.56 32.87 -6.71
CA GLY A 22 -40.68 32.76 -5.71
C GLY A 22 -41.94 33.60 -6.07
N PRO A 23 -42.69 34.25 -5.13
CA PRO A 23 -42.75 34.23 -3.65
C PRO A 23 -44.21 34.11 -3.08
N GLY A 24 -44.42 34.18 -1.74
CA GLY A 24 -45.77 34.43 -1.15
C GLY A 24 -45.88 34.21 0.36
N ALA A 25 -46.45 35.18 1.08
CA ALA A 25 -46.29 35.43 2.52
C ALA A 25 -47.55 35.22 3.40
N SER A 26 -47.33 35.39 4.72
CA SER A 26 -48.28 35.81 5.79
C SER A 26 -49.09 34.72 6.49
N ARG A 27 -49.48 34.79 7.78
CA ARG A 27 -49.18 35.56 9.02
C ARG A 27 -50.02 34.87 10.12
N GLY A 28 -49.64 34.90 11.40
CA GLY A 28 -50.56 34.51 12.48
C GLY A 28 -49.93 34.44 13.88
N HIS A 29 -50.21 35.46 14.69
CA HIS A 29 -49.71 35.72 16.05
C HIS A 29 -50.33 34.81 17.13
N GLY A 30 -49.61 34.67 18.27
CA GLY A 30 -50.22 34.30 19.55
C GLY A 30 -49.23 33.98 20.68
N SER A 31 -48.99 34.95 21.57
CA SER A 31 -48.47 34.79 22.94
C SER A 31 -49.35 35.71 23.81
N PRO A 32 -49.58 35.47 25.13
CA PRO A 32 -48.53 35.31 26.16
C PRO A 32 -48.86 34.45 27.42
N GLY A 33 -47.84 34.21 28.25
CA GLY A 33 -47.97 34.27 29.72
C GLY A 33 -47.69 33.00 30.55
N PRO A 34 -47.24 33.12 31.82
CA PRO A 34 -46.10 32.37 32.37
C PRO A 34 -46.44 31.40 33.53
N GLN A 35 -45.54 30.45 33.84
CA GLN A 35 -45.07 30.16 35.22
C GLN A 35 -44.00 29.05 35.29
N ASP A 36 -43.09 29.26 36.25
CA ASP A 36 -41.93 28.48 36.67
C ASP A 36 -42.19 27.01 37.01
N HIS A 37 -41.18 26.16 36.83
CA HIS A 37 -40.41 25.53 37.92
C HIS A 37 -39.28 24.67 37.34
N GLY A 38 -38.06 24.92 37.83
CA GLY A 38 -36.83 24.30 37.35
C GLY A 38 -36.64 22.84 37.76
N THR A 39 -35.67 22.20 37.12
CA THR A 39 -34.55 21.46 37.72
C THR A 39 -33.75 20.75 36.62
N GLY A 40 -32.41 20.82 36.72
CA GLY A 40 -31.55 19.70 36.31
C GLY A 40 -30.95 19.69 34.90
N LEU A 41 -29.83 20.40 34.75
CA LEU A 41 -28.61 19.93 34.07
C LEU A 41 -28.68 19.55 32.58
N SER A 42 -28.47 20.55 31.74
CA SER A 42 -27.86 20.40 30.42
C SER A 42 -26.36 20.11 30.55
N GLN A 43 -25.91 18.94 30.10
CA GLN A 43 -24.50 18.75 29.72
C GLN A 43 -24.28 19.39 28.35
N GLY A 44 -24.12 20.71 28.37
CA GLY A 44 -23.57 21.48 27.27
C GLY A 44 -22.07 21.20 27.17
N CYS A 45 -21.66 20.77 25.98
CA CYS A 45 -20.29 20.74 25.51
C CYS A 45 -19.63 22.11 25.74
N ALA A 46 -18.65 22.18 26.63
CA ALA A 46 -17.84 23.35 26.87
C ALA A 46 -16.39 22.92 27.13
N THR A 47 -15.60 22.89 26.05
CA THR A 47 -14.17 23.25 26.09
C THR A 47 -13.79 23.80 24.71
N CYS A 48 -14.24 25.03 24.46
CA CYS A 48 -13.44 25.98 23.69
C CYS A 48 -12.40 26.52 24.69
N LEU A 49 -11.17 26.03 24.63
CA LEU A 49 -10.07 26.67 25.35
C LEU A 49 -9.57 27.89 24.54
N PRO A 50 -9.32 29.02 25.21
CA PRO A 50 -8.73 30.21 24.59
C PRO A 50 -7.28 29.96 24.18
N HIS A 51 -6.82 30.68 23.16
CA HIS A 51 -5.40 30.81 22.82
C HIS A 51 -4.63 31.39 24.03
N ASP A 52 -3.96 30.53 24.79
CA ASP A 52 -2.90 30.96 25.68
C ASP A 52 -1.66 31.33 24.85
N HIS A 53 -1.29 32.60 24.90
CA HIS A 53 0.02 33.05 24.47
C HIS A 53 1.06 32.47 25.45
N GLY A 54 1.79 31.44 25.02
CA GLY A 54 2.97 30.96 25.73
C GLY A 54 4.01 32.07 25.93
N PRO A 55 4.92 31.92 26.91
CA PRO A 55 5.89 32.96 27.24
C PRO A 55 6.76 33.31 26.02
N ALA A 56 7.02 34.61 25.84
CA ALA A 56 7.90 35.12 24.80
C ALA A 56 9.31 34.50 24.93
N ILE A 57 9.79 33.88 23.85
CA ILE A 57 11.14 33.32 23.75
C ILE A 57 12.14 34.50 23.75
N PRO A 58 13.17 34.51 24.62
CA PRO A 58 14.20 35.54 24.59
C PRO A 58 14.92 35.52 23.22
N PRO A 59 15.34 36.67 22.67
CA PRO A 59 16.05 36.71 21.39
C PRO A 59 17.42 36.02 21.56
N GLY A 60 17.50 34.75 21.15
CA GLY A 60 18.70 33.94 21.26
C GLY A 60 18.45 32.44 21.04
N ASP A 61 17.30 31.92 21.46
CA ASP A 61 17.01 30.48 21.44
C ASP A 61 15.93 30.11 20.40
N GLY A 62 16.28 30.26 19.12
CA GLY A 62 15.51 29.64 18.03
C GLY A 62 15.74 28.12 17.98
N PRO A 63 14.83 27.34 17.36
CA PRO A 63 15.09 25.92 17.12
C PRO A 63 16.40 25.74 16.35
N PRO A 64 17.21 24.71 16.65
CA PRO A 64 18.49 24.53 15.99
C PRO A 64 18.28 24.42 14.47
N PRO A 65 19.19 25.00 13.67
CA PRO A 65 19.07 24.95 12.21
C PRO A 65 19.07 23.51 11.69
N TRP A 66 18.27 23.26 10.65
CA TRP A 66 18.19 21.94 10.02
C TRP A 66 19.55 21.53 9.43
N PRO A 67 19.88 20.22 9.38
CA PRO A 67 21.08 19.75 8.72
C PRO A 67 21.15 20.26 7.27
N GLY A 68 22.30 20.81 6.87
CA GLY A 68 22.48 21.45 5.57
C GLY A 68 22.21 22.97 5.53
N THR A 69 21.79 23.59 6.64
CA THR A 69 21.65 25.06 6.68
C THR A 69 23.02 25.74 6.58
N PRO A 70 23.23 26.69 5.65
CA PRO A 70 24.49 27.44 5.52
C PRO A 70 24.72 28.35 6.73
N LEU A 71 25.94 28.34 7.27
CA LEU A 71 26.36 29.21 8.36
C LEU A 71 27.13 30.44 7.84
N PRO A 72 26.97 31.61 8.48
CA PRO A 72 27.78 32.79 8.17
C PRO A 72 29.25 32.48 8.48
N GLY A 73 30.11 32.57 7.46
CA GLY A 73 31.53 32.18 7.53
C GLY A 73 31.91 30.99 6.65
N GLY A 74 30.95 30.34 5.99
CA GLY A 74 31.22 29.24 5.05
C GLY A 74 31.28 27.90 5.77
N GLY A 75 30.14 27.21 5.83
CA GLY A 75 29.97 25.89 6.40
C GLY A 75 28.49 25.52 6.44
N THR A 76 28.15 24.27 6.72
CA THR A 76 26.76 23.81 6.86
C THR A 76 26.57 23.05 8.16
N VAL A 77 25.39 23.16 8.74
CA VAL A 77 25.02 22.45 9.98
C VAL A 77 25.04 20.94 9.74
N LEU A 78 25.78 20.22 10.56
CA LEU A 78 25.92 18.76 10.50
C LEU A 78 24.76 18.07 11.25
N PRO A 79 24.30 16.89 10.80
CA PRO A 79 23.29 16.13 11.52
C PRO A 79 23.85 15.61 12.87
N PRO A 80 23.06 15.58 13.95
CA PRO A 80 23.52 15.08 15.23
C PRO A 80 23.74 13.56 15.17
N GLY A 81 24.95 13.09 15.50
CA GLY A 81 25.25 11.66 15.75
C GLY A 81 26.20 10.94 14.77
N GLY A 82 26.94 11.64 13.91
CA GLY A 82 27.97 11.01 13.07
C GLY A 82 29.29 10.80 13.80
N SER A 83 29.54 9.61 14.35
CA SER A 83 30.90 9.18 14.65
C SER A 83 31.68 9.13 13.33
N ALA A 84 32.89 9.68 13.31
CA ALA A 84 33.73 9.77 12.12
C ALA A 84 33.83 8.40 11.43
N LEU A 85 33.35 8.31 10.20
CA LEU A 85 33.60 7.17 9.34
C LEU A 85 35.12 7.07 9.14
N SER A 86 35.69 5.96 9.62
CA SER A 86 37.02 5.51 9.20
C SER A 86 37.13 5.55 7.67
N PRO A 87 38.31 5.80 7.10
CA PRO A 87 38.49 5.79 5.65
C PRO A 87 38.03 4.43 5.09
N PRO A 88 37.56 4.38 3.82
CA PRO A 88 36.98 3.18 3.26
C PRO A 88 37.99 2.04 3.35
N GLY A 89 37.61 1.01 4.13
CA GLY A 89 38.22 -0.29 4.03
C GLY A 89 38.15 -0.72 2.57
N ASP A 90 39.26 -1.25 2.09
CA ASP A 90 39.37 -1.94 0.82
C ASP A 90 38.15 -2.85 0.60
N GLY A 91 37.61 -2.81 -0.62
CA GLY A 91 36.35 -3.45 -1.03
C GLY A 91 36.33 -4.98 -1.01
N SER A 92 36.91 -5.61 0.01
CA SER A 92 36.94 -7.04 0.28
C SER A 92 35.65 -7.56 0.94
N GLY A 93 34.68 -6.69 1.26
CA GLY A 93 33.42 -7.07 1.90
C GLY A 93 32.25 -7.35 0.94
N LEU A 94 32.40 -7.07 -0.37
CA LEU A 94 31.42 -7.52 -1.34
C LEU A 94 31.55 -9.04 -1.46
N ARG A 95 30.57 -9.78 -0.91
CA ARG A 95 30.39 -11.19 -1.26
C ARG A 95 30.37 -11.27 -2.80
N PRO A 96 31.31 -11.98 -3.45
CA PRO A 96 31.20 -12.23 -4.87
C PRO A 96 30.02 -13.17 -5.07
N GLY A 97 29.06 -12.76 -5.91
CA GLY A 97 28.01 -13.66 -6.39
C GLY A 97 26.60 -13.36 -5.89
N SER A 98 26.04 -12.22 -6.28
CA SER A 98 24.67 -12.25 -6.79
C SER A 98 24.64 -11.35 -8.01
N ASP A 99 24.76 -11.98 -9.18
CA ASP A 99 24.47 -11.34 -10.45
C ASP A 99 23.11 -10.61 -10.32
N PRO A 100 23.02 -9.29 -10.58
CA PRO A 100 21.73 -8.60 -10.56
C PRO A 100 20.72 -9.23 -11.53
N ALA A 101 21.18 -9.94 -12.57
CA ALA A 101 20.31 -10.76 -13.43
C ALA A 101 19.79 -12.03 -12.74
N ALA A 102 20.52 -12.60 -11.76
CA ALA A 102 20.06 -13.73 -10.95
C ALA A 102 19.02 -13.33 -9.89
N ALA A 103 19.07 -12.10 -9.38
CA ALA A 103 18.00 -11.53 -8.55
C ALA A 103 16.69 -11.33 -9.35
N LEU A 104 16.82 -11.10 -10.67
CA LEU A 104 15.72 -11.00 -11.62
C LEU A 104 15.24 -12.35 -12.19
N ALA A 105 15.81 -13.49 -11.77
CA ALA A 105 15.50 -14.78 -12.36
C ALA A 105 13.98 -15.08 -12.32
N PRO A 106 13.30 -15.13 -13.48
CA PRO A 106 11.89 -15.43 -13.56
C PRO A 106 11.65 -16.90 -13.21
N GLY A 107 11.26 -17.18 -11.96
CA GLY A 107 10.91 -18.54 -11.56
C GLY A 107 11.33 -18.98 -10.16
N ARG A 108 11.93 -18.12 -9.32
CA ARG A 108 12.07 -18.44 -7.90
C ARG A 108 10.70 -18.36 -7.23
N THR A 109 9.93 -19.45 -7.28
CA THR A 109 8.85 -19.70 -6.34
C THR A 109 9.49 -19.81 -4.97
N PRO A 110 9.22 -18.89 -4.02
CA PRO A 110 9.67 -19.08 -2.66
C PRO A 110 8.78 -20.18 -2.07
N GLY A 111 9.23 -21.43 -2.19
CA GLY A 111 8.91 -22.44 -1.19
C GLY A 111 9.53 -22.04 0.15
N PRO A 112 9.17 -22.70 1.26
CA PRO A 112 9.73 -22.46 2.59
C PRO A 112 11.26 -22.68 2.72
N GLU A 113 11.98 -22.87 1.62
CA GLU A 113 13.40 -23.24 1.57
C GLU A 113 14.34 -22.03 1.45
N ALA A 114 13.97 -20.89 2.04
CA ALA A 114 14.95 -19.88 2.39
C ALA A 114 15.77 -20.41 3.59
N SER A 115 16.89 -21.06 3.29
CA SER A 115 17.88 -21.67 4.19
C SER A 115 17.30 -22.41 5.41
N ALA A 116 17.14 -23.74 5.30
CA ALA A 116 16.95 -24.62 6.46
C ALA A 116 18.12 -24.56 7.47
N ASP A 117 19.25 -23.96 7.08
CA ASP A 117 20.50 -23.91 7.86
C ASP A 117 20.66 -22.66 8.75
N ALA A 118 19.68 -21.76 8.80
CA ALA A 118 19.78 -20.62 9.71
C ALA A 118 19.54 -21.08 11.16
N PRO A 119 20.46 -20.83 12.10
CA PRO A 119 20.26 -21.21 13.49
C PRO A 119 19.08 -20.43 14.10
N GLY A 120 18.15 -21.15 14.72
CA GLY A 120 17.00 -20.59 15.46
C GLY A 120 15.65 -20.64 14.72
N PRO A 121 14.55 -20.24 15.40
CA PRO A 121 13.20 -20.28 14.82
C PRO A 121 13.04 -19.27 13.68
N PRO A 122 12.11 -19.53 12.72
CA PRO A 122 11.79 -18.57 11.66
C PRO A 122 11.20 -17.29 12.25
N LEU A 123 11.66 -16.14 11.76
CA LEU A 123 11.23 -14.81 12.18
C LEU A 123 10.33 -14.17 11.14
N TYR A 124 9.25 -13.54 11.59
CA TYR A 124 8.34 -12.73 10.79
C TYR A 124 8.25 -11.35 11.43
N ALA A 125 8.68 -10.30 10.72
CA ALA A 125 8.63 -8.94 11.24
C ALA A 125 7.28 -8.28 10.95
N LEU A 126 6.68 -7.63 11.94
CA LEU A 126 5.48 -6.83 11.78
C LEU A 126 5.88 -5.35 11.65
N LEU A 127 5.49 -4.71 10.54
CA LEU A 127 5.78 -3.32 10.24
C LEU A 127 4.52 -2.49 10.49
N GLU A 128 4.54 -1.66 11.54
CA GLU A 128 3.32 -1.06 12.08
C GLU A 128 3.47 0.41 12.49
N ASN A 129 4.55 1.06 12.08
CA ASN A 129 4.77 2.51 12.21
C ASN A 129 5.57 3.07 11.02
N ALA A 130 5.64 4.39 10.91
CA ALA A 130 6.29 5.11 9.81
C ALA A 130 7.77 4.72 9.66
N LEU A 131 8.51 4.63 10.76
CA LEU A 131 9.93 4.28 10.74
C LEU A 131 10.15 2.85 10.20
N ALA A 132 9.28 1.90 10.59
CA ALA A 132 9.31 0.54 10.09
C ALA A 132 9.03 0.46 8.58
N ILE A 133 8.12 1.30 8.06
CA ILE A 133 7.84 1.39 6.62
C ILE A 133 9.04 1.96 5.84
N GLU A 134 9.66 3.04 6.34
CA GLU A 134 10.87 3.60 5.74
C GLU A 134 12.02 2.59 5.71
N HIS A 135 12.19 1.83 6.82
CA HIS A 135 13.23 0.82 6.97
C HIS A 135 12.83 -0.58 6.50
N ALA A 136 11.70 -0.73 5.78
CA ALA A 136 11.12 -2.05 5.48
C ALA A 136 12.10 -3.01 4.79
N TYR A 137 12.94 -2.53 3.86
CA TYR A 137 13.94 -3.37 3.20
C TYR A 137 15.07 -3.79 4.15
N ALA A 138 15.61 -2.84 4.93
CA ALA A 138 16.66 -3.13 5.89
C ALA A 138 16.21 -4.17 6.93
N ILE A 139 14.97 -4.05 7.41
CA ILE A 139 14.34 -5.04 8.30
C ILE A 139 14.18 -6.38 7.58
N ALA A 140 13.66 -6.38 6.34
CA ALA A 140 13.47 -7.58 5.54
C ALA A 140 14.78 -8.35 5.24
N SER A 141 15.93 -7.69 5.29
CA SER A 141 17.25 -8.29 5.09
C SER A 141 18.08 -8.47 6.38
N ALA A 142 17.52 -8.12 7.54
CA ALA A 142 18.32 -7.92 8.76
C ALA A 142 18.88 -9.22 9.36
N HIS A 143 18.26 -10.38 9.11
CA HIS A 143 18.63 -11.61 9.80
C HIS A 143 18.45 -12.88 8.93
N PRO A 144 19.37 -13.86 9.00
CA PRO A 144 19.26 -15.13 8.27
C PRO A 144 18.01 -15.95 8.59
N SER A 145 17.43 -15.81 9.79
CA SER A 145 16.19 -16.49 10.19
C SER A 145 14.92 -15.75 9.78
N LEU A 146 15.01 -14.56 9.16
CA LEU A 146 13.82 -13.86 8.66
C LEU A 146 13.21 -14.62 7.48
N ARG A 147 11.92 -14.89 7.55
CA ARG A 147 11.15 -15.63 6.52
C ARG A 147 10.02 -14.81 5.92
N GLY A 148 9.66 -13.69 6.51
CA GLY A 148 8.63 -12.81 5.99
C GLY A 148 8.54 -11.48 6.73
N VAL A 149 7.79 -10.58 6.11
CA VAL A 149 7.34 -9.33 6.71
C VAL A 149 5.83 -9.24 6.58
N SER A 150 5.20 -8.58 7.54
CA SER A 150 3.75 -8.33 7.59
C SER A 150 3.52 -6.86 7.90
N ILE A 151 2.31 -6.36 7.62
CA ILE A 151 1.94 -4.97 7.90
C ILE A 151 0.84 -4.92 8.96
N GLY A 152 1.08 -4.16 10.03
CA GLY A 152 0.12 -3.88 11.09
C GLY A 152 -0.67 -2.61 10.77
N GLU A 153 -1.75 -2.74 10.00
CA GLU A 153 -2.44 -1.57 9.44
C GLU A 153 -3.20 -0.74 10.47
N ALA A 154 -3.61 -1.32 11.59
CA ALA A 154 -4.32 -0.60 12.65
C ALA A 154 -3.39 0.40 13.35
N ASP A 155 -2.25 -0.07 13.84
CA ASP A 155 -1.27 0.77 14.53
C ASP A 155 -0.60 1.74 13.55
N LEU A 156 -0.30 1.29 12.33
CA LEU A 156 0.25 2.17 11.30
C LEU A 156 -0.71 3.32 10.95
N ARG A 157 -2.01 3.05 10.93
CA ARG A 157 -3.02 4.07 10.69
C ARG A 157 -3.06 5.11 11.81
N ALA A 158 -2.90 4.66 13.06
CA ALA A 158 -2.84 5.54 14.22
C ALA A 158 -1.59 6.42 14.17
N ASP A 159 -0.43 5.81 13.92
CA ASP A 159 0.87 6.47 13.82
C ASP A 159 0.90 7.54 12.70
N LEU A 160 0.40 7.21 11.50
CA LEU A 160 0.39 8.11 10.36
C LEU A 160 -0.80 9.11 10.36
N GLY A 161 -1.78 8.93 11.25
CA GLY A 161 -3.01 9.74 11.23
C GLY A 161 -3.90 9.53 10.00
N VAL A 162 -3.80 8.38 9.30
CA VAL A 162 -4.54 8.14 8.06
C VAL A 162 -6.02 7.85 8.34
N ARG A 163 -6.94 8.53 7.65
CA ARG A 163 -8.40 8.33 7.85
C ARG A 163 -9.08 7.43 6.82
N ARG A 164 -8.53 7.35 5.62
CA ARG A 164 -9.09 6.57 4.51
C ARG A 164 -8.20 5.39 4.16
N ASP A 165 -8.79 4.32 3.64
CA ASP A 165 -8.04 3.11 3.29
C ASP A 165 -6.89 3.41 2.30
N ALA A 166 -7.17 4.20 1.26
CA ALA A 166 -6.23 4.56 0.21
C ALA A 166 -4.96 5.26 0.69
N GLY A 167 -4.97 5.90 1.87
CA GLY A 167 -3.75 6.50 2.42
C GLY A 167 -2.69 5.47 2.84
N LEU A 168 -3.04 4.18 2.94
CA LEU A 168 -2.09 3.10 3.22
C LEU A 168 -1.50 2.46 1.96
N ASP A 169 -1.95 2.81 0.75
CA ASP A 169 -1.53 2.12 -0.47
C ASP A 169 -0.03 2.20 -0.73
N TRP A 170 0.58 3.36 -0.47
CA TRP A 170 2.04 3.51 -0.57
C TRP A 170 2.76 2.62 0.45
N CYS A 171 2.29 2.59 1.70
CA CYS A 171 2.88 1.75 2.75
C CYS A 171 2.80 0.26 2.36
N ARG A 172 1.63 -0.18 1.89
CA ARG A 172 1.38 -1.53 1.39
C ARG A 172 2.33 -1.90 0.25
N ALA A 173 2.42 -1.05 -0.77
CA ALA A 173 3.32 -1.26 -1.90
C ALA A 173 4.79 -1.30 -1.46
N ARG A 174 5.20 -0.41 -0.54
CA ARG A 174 6.55 -0.35 0.03
C ARG A 174 6.93 -1.66 0.72
N VAL A 175 6.02 -2.28 1.47
CA VAL A 175 6.23 -3.58 2.13
C VAL A 175 6.35 -4.73 1.12
N VAL A 176 5.49 -4.75 0.10
CA VAL A 176 5.58 -5.76 -0.98
C VAL A 176 6.93 -5.65 -1.70
N VAL A 177 7.33 -4.45 -2.09
CA VAL A 177 8.64 -4.20 -2.74
C VAL A 177 9.79 -4.63 -1.82
N ALA A 178 9.76 -4.25 -0.54
CA ALA A 178 10.78 -4.64 0.43
C ALA A 178 10.94 -6.16 0.55
N ALA A 179 9.82 -6.88 0.69
CA ALA A 179 9.82 -8.33 0.81
C ALA A 179 10.45 -8.98 -0.44
N ARG A 180 10.03 -8.54 -1.63
CA ARG A 180 10.54 -9.09 -2.90
C ARG A 180 12.02 -8.76 -3.12
N ALA A 181 12.44 -7.54 -2.81
CA ALA A 181 13.84 -7.13 -2.90
C ALA A 181 14.75 -7.92 -1.95
N ALA A 182 14.24 -8.33 -0.77
CA ALA A 182 14.96 -9.20 0.16
C ALA A 182 14.90 -10.70 -0.21
N GLY A 183 14.28 -11.05 -1.34
CA GLY A 183 14.13 -12.44 -1.77
C GLY A 183 13.06 -13.24 -1.01
N LEU A 184 12.23 -12.56 -0.20
CA LEU A 184 11.12 -13.17 0.55
C LEU A 184 9.88 -13.37 -0.33
N ALA A 185 8.97 -14.23 0.13
CA ALA A 185 7.64 -14.34 -0.47
C ALA A 185 6.88 -13.00 -0.39
N PRO A 186 5.95 -12.73 -1.32
CA PRO A 186 5.07 -11.58 -1.15
C PRO A 186 4.30 -11.73 0.19
N PRO A 187 4.16 -10.63 0.94
CA PRO A 187 3.53 -10.67 2.26
C PRO A 187 2.04 -11.03 2.16
N ALA A 188 1.45 -11.38 3.30
CA ALA A 188 0.00 -11.39 3.45
C ALA A 188 -0.47 -9.98 3.84
N GLN A 189 -1.62 -9.56 3.30
CA GLN A 189 -2.28 -8.33 3.69
C GLN A 189 -2.76 -8.43 5.14
N SER A 190 -2.82 -7.29 5.82
CA SER A 190 -3.34 -7.20 7.18
C SER A 190 -4.81 -7.61 7.29
N VAL A 191 -5.23 -7.83 8.52
CA VAL A 191 -6.59 -8.27 8.87
C VAL A 191 -7.64 -7.25 8.42
N HIS A 192 -8.84 -7.74 8.13
CA HIS A 192 -10.02 -6.88 7.99
C HIS A 192 -10.78 -6.87 9.33
N PRO A 193 -10.85 -5.74 10.05
CA PRO A 193 -11.38 -5.72 11.42
C PRO A 193 -12.88 -5.99 11.54
N ASP A 194 -13.70 -5.53 10.58
CA ASP A 194 -15.14 -5.77 10.64
C ASP A 194 -15.46 -7.18 10.16
N ILE A 195 -15.68 -8.08 11.12
CA ILE A 195 -15.97 -9.50 10.88
C ILE A 195 -17.27 -9.70 10.08
N ARG A 196 -18.20 -8.73 10.07
CA ARG A 196 -19.49 -8.84 9.37
C ARG A 196 -19.46 -8.23 7.98
N ASP A 197 -18.55 -7.30 7.72
CA ASP A 197 -18.40 -6.63 6.43
C ASP A 197 -17.64 -7.52 5.42
N LEU A 198 -18.35 -8.53 4.88
CA LEU A 198 -17.77 -9.44 3.90
C LEU A 198 -17.58 -8.80 2.52
N GLU A 199 -18.37 -7.78 2.19
CA GLU A 199 -18.24 -7.03 0.94
C GLU A 199 -17.01 -6.12 0.97
N GLY A 200 -16.83 -5.36 2.06
CA GLY A 200 -15.63 -4.56 2.29
C GLY A 200 -14.37 -5.43 2.42
N LEU A 201 -14.46 -6.60 3.03
CA LEU A 201 -13.40 -7.62 3.00
C LEU A 201 -13.03 -7.98 1.55
N ALA A 202 -14.00 -8.33 0.71
CA ALA A 202 -13.76 -8.72 -0.68
C ALA A 202 -13.10 -7.59 -1.49
N ALA A 203 -13.63 -6.37 -1.41
CA ALA A 203 -13.08 -5.21 -2.09
C ALA A 203 -11.65 -4.88 -1.63
N SER A 204 -11.40 -4.98 -0.32
CA SER A 204 -10.08 -4.75 0.27
C SER A 204 -9.08 -5.85 -0.10
N CYS A 205 -9.50 -7.11 -0.21
CA CYS A 205 -8.67 -8.20 -0.71
C CYS A 205 -8.31 -8.01 -2.19
N ALA A 206 -9.28 -7.63 -3.04
CA ALA A 206 -9.02 -7.37 -4.46
C ALA A 206 -7.97 -6.26 -4.64
N ARG A 207 -8.05 -5.22 -3.81
CA ARG A 207 -7.07 -4.14 -3.76
C ARG A 207 -5.69 -4.61 -3.28
N GLY A 208 -5.65 -5.44 -2.25
CA GLY A 208 -4.41 -6.04 -1.76
C GLY A 208 -3.73 -6.92 -2.82
N ARG A 209 -4.50 -7.79 -3.48
CA ARG A 209 -4.02 -8.61 -4.60
C ARG A 209 -3.44 -7.76 -5.73
N ALA A 210 -4.11 -6.65 -6.09
CA ALA A 210 -3.61 -5.73 -7.11
C ALA A 210 -2.28 -5.03 -6.71
N LEU A 211 -2.03 -4.83 -5.41
CA LEU A 211 -0.77 -4.32 -4.88
C LEU A 211 0.34 -5.39 -4.77
N GLY A 212 0.01 -6.67 -5.00
CA GLY A 212 0.97 -7.78 -5.00
C GLY A 212 1.05 -8.57 -3.71
N PHE A 213 0.08 -8.45 -2.80
CA PHE A 213 -0.06 -9.38 -1.67
C PHE A 213 -0.43 -10.79 -2.16
N LEU A 214 0.05 -11.82 -1.45
CA LEU A 214 -0.23 -13.22 -1.79
C LEU A 214 -1.48 -13.77 -1.10
N GLY A 215 -1.95 -13.10 -0.05
CA GLY A 215 -3.05 -13.55 0.79
C GLY A 215 -3.45 -12.47 1.77
N ARG A 216 -4.27 -12.84 2.77
CA ARG A 216 -4.66 -11.97 3.88
C ARG A 216 -4.71 -12.76 5.18
N ALA A 217 -4.32 -12.13 6.29
CA ALA A 217 -4.58 -12.65 7.62
C ALA A 217 -6.08 -12.64 7.95
N ALA A 218 -6.62 -13.77 8.43
CA ALA A 218 -8.00 -13.89 8.87
C ALA A 218 -8.09 -13.85 10.40
N ILE A 219 -9.09 -13.14 10.93
CA ILE A 219 -9.38 -13.08 12.38
C ILE A 219 -10.65 -13.85 12.75
N HIS A 220 -11.40 -14.34 11.76
CA HIS A 220 -12.59 -15.13 11.99
C HIS A 220 -12.81 -16.13 10.85
N PRO A 221 -13.22 -17.39 11.11
CA PRO A 221 -13.40 -18.43 10.10
C PRO A 221 -14.28 -18.02 8.90
N ARG A 222 -15.35 -17.23 9.14
CA ARG A 222 -16.22 -16.71 8.08
C ARG A 222 -15.52 -15.86 7.00
N GLN A 223 -14.34 -15.33 7.29
CA GLN A 223 -13.56 -14.55 6.33
C GLN A 223 -12.82 -15.45 5.34
N LEU A 224 -12.55 -16.71 5.71
CA LEU A 224 -11.74 -17.64 4.91
C LEU A 224 -12.29 -17.83 3.50
N PRO A 225 -13.58 -18.14 3.27
CA PRO A 225 -14.08 -18.34 1.90
C PRO A 225 -13.94 -17.10 1.00
N ILE A 226 -14.04 -15.91 1.60
CA ILE A 226 -13.90 -14.64 0.87
C ILE A 226 -12.43 -14.36 0.55
N ILE A 227 -11.53 -14.61 1.50
CA ILE A 227 -10.08 -14.45 1.32
C ILE A 227 -9.57 -15.45 0.27
N GLU A 228 -9.92 -16.72 0.38
CA GLU A 228 -9.53 -17.78 -0.55
C GLU A 228 -9.96 -17.43 -1.97
N ARG A 229 -11.25 -17.10 -2.17
CA ARG A 229 -11.77 -16.69 -3.48
C ARG A 229 -11.05 -15.46 -4.05
N ALA A 230 -10.65 -14.51 -3.21
CA ALA A 230 -10.00 -13.29 -3.67
C ALA A 230 -8.54 -13.52 -4.12
N TYR A 231 -7.82 -14.46 -3.48
CA TYR A 231 -6.39 -14.67 -3.70
C TYR A 231 -6.04 -15.90 -4.55
N LEU A 232 -6.97 -16.84 -4.73
CA LEU A 232 -6.79 -17.92 -5.70
C LEU A 232 -6.90 -17.40 -7.15
N PRO A 233 -6.14 -18.00 -8.08
CA PRO A 233 -6.34 -17.75 -9.51
C PRO A 233 -7.77 -18.07 -9.94
N THR A 234 -8.31 -17.24 -10.81
CA THR A 234 -9.59 -17.52 -11.50
C THR A 234 -9.36 -18.45 -12.69
N ASP A 235 -10.40 -19.16 -13.13
CA ASP A 235 -10.33 -20.04 -14.30
C ASP A 235 -9.78 -19.31 -15.54
N ARG A 236 -10.23 -18.07 -15.76
CA ARG A 236 -9.72 -17.20 -16.83
C ARG A 236 -8.20 -16.95 -16.71
N GLU A 237 -7.70 -16.69 -15.50
CA GLU A 237 -6.26 -16.46 -15.29
C GLU A 237 -5.45 -17.75 -15.48
N LEU A 238 -6.04 -18.91 -15.21
CA LEU A 238 -5.42 -20.21 -15.48
C LEU A 238 -5.34 -20.47 -16.99
N GLU A 239 -6.44 -20.29 -17.71
CA GLU A 239 -6.49 -20.43 -19.18
C GLU A 239 -5.50 -19.47 -19.87
N GLU A 240 -5.43 -18.23 -19.41
CA GLU A 240 -4.46 -17.24 -19.91
C GLU A 240 -3.02 -17.67 -19.62
N ALA A 241 -2.74 -18.15 -18.41
CA ALA A 241 -1.41 -18.63 -18.05
C ALA A 241 -1.00 -19.85 -18.89
N GLU A 242 -1.89 -20.82 -19.09
CA GLU A 242 -1.64 -21.99 -19.95
C GLU A 242 -1.35 -21.59 -21.39
N THR A 243 -2.13 -20.64 -21.93
CA THR A 243 -1.93 -20.09 -23.28
C THR A 243 -0.55 -19.45 -23.42
N ILE A 244 -0.13 -18.63 -22.45
CA ILE A 244 1.19 -18.00 -22.42
C ILE A 244 2.30 -19.05 -22.40
N ILE A 245 2.18 -20.07 -21.55
CA ILE A 245 3.18 -21.14 -21.44
C ILE A 245 3.30 -21.91 -22.74
N LYS A 246 2.17 -22.27 -23.36
CA LYS A 246 2.14 -22.97 -24.65
C LYS A 246 2.81 -22.15 -25.76
N ALA A 247 2.49 -20.86 -25.86
CA ALA A 247 3.12 -19.97 -26.84
C ALA A 247 4.65 -19.89 -26.63
N ALA A 248 5.09 -19.76 -25.38
CA ALA A 248 6.51 -19.71 -25.04
C ALA A 248 7.27 -21.03 -25.26
N THR A 249 6.58 -22.17 -25.35
CA THR A 249 7.22 -23.46 -25.68
C THR A 249 7.39 -23.69 -27.18
N THR A 250 6.55 -23.07 -28.01
CA THR A 250 6.58 -23.27 -29.47
C THR A 250 7.71 -22.49 -30.11
N ASP A 251 7.94 -21.25 -29.69
CA ASP A 251 8.99 -20.37 -30.22
C ASP A 251 9.86 -19.82 -29.08
N ARG A 252 11.17 -19.63 -29.36
CA ARG A 252 12.11 -19.06 -28.39
C ARG A 252 12.21 -17.54 -28.58
N GLY A 253 12.18 -16.80 -27.47
CA GLY A 253 12.31 -15.34 -27.47
C GLY A 253 10.97 -14.63 -27.26
N ALA A 254 10.98 -13.31 -27.41
CA ALA A 254 9.79 -12.51 -27.20
C ALA A 254 8.85 -12.55 -28.41
N GLN A 255 7.55 -12.62 -28.17
CA GLN A 255 6.54 -12.95 -29.18
C GLN A 255 5.27 -12.11 -29.01
N ALA A 256 4.47 -12.00 -30.06
CA ALA A 256 3.11 -11.46 -29.96
C ALA A 256 2.10 -12.62 -30.04
N LEU A 257 1.12 -12.65 -29.12
CA LEU A 257 -0.06 -13.50 -29.22
C LEU A 257 -0.95 -13.06 -30.39
N SER A 258 -1.86 -13.94 -30.80
CA SER A 258 -2.86 -13.66 -31.84
C SER A 258 -3.78 -12.47 -31.51
N ASP A 259 -3.91 -12.12 -30.24
CA ASP A 259 -4.64 -10.95 -29.74
C ASP A 259 -3.79 -9.68 -29.62
N GLY A 260 -2.52 -9.74 -30.05
CA GLY A 260 -1.58 -8.61 -30.05
C GLY A 260 -0.80 -8.42 -28.75
N ARG A 261 -1.01 -9.24 -27.71
CA ARG A 261 -0.24 -9.13 -26.45
C ARG A 261 1.19 -9.62 -26.62
N PHE A 262 2.15 -8.85 -26.09
CA PHE A 262 3.56 -9.23 -26.08
C PHE A 262 3.87 -10.20 -24.93
N ILE A 263 4.53 -11.30 -25.25
CA ILE A 263 5.05 -12.29 -24.32
C ILE A 263 6.56 -12.14 -24.26
N ASP A 264 7.07 -11.91 -23.07
CA ASP A 264 8.50 -11.98 -22.74
C ASP A 264 8.75 -12.93 -21.56
N ALA A 265 10.01 -12.99 -21.11
CA ALA A 265 10.38 -13.84 -19.98
C ALA A 265 9.63 -13.48 -18.68
N ALA A 266 9.28 -12.21 -18.46
CA ALA A 266 8.57 -11.76 -17.27
C ALA A 266 7.09 -12.20 -17.29
N VAL A 267 6.44 -12.11 -18.45
CA VAL A 267 5.06 -12.59 -18.67
C VAL A 267 4.99 -14.10 -18.48
N VAL A 268 5.95 -14.86 -19.04
CA VAL A 268 6.07 -16.31 -18.82
C VAL A 268 6.28 -16.64 -17.34
N ALA A 269 7.11 -15.86 -16.63
CA ALA A 269 7.31 -16.04 -15.20
C ALA A 269 6.02 -15.87 -14.39
N ALA A 270 5.22 -14.86 -14.75
CA ALA A 270 3.95 -14.59 -14.11
C ALA A 270 2.97 -15.74 -14.33
N ALA A 271 2.84 -16.22 -15.57
CA ALA A 271 2.03 -17.38 -15.90
C ALA A 271 2.44 -18.64 -15.11
N ARG A 272 3.75 -18.92 -15.01
CA ARG A 272 4.26 -20.03 -14.19
C ARG A 272 3.87 -19.89 -12.71
N ARG A 273 3.94 -18.67 -12.15
CA ARG A 273 3.54 -18.43 -10.76
C ARG A 273 2.04 -18.69 -10.56
N THR A 274 1.19 -18.25 -11.48
CA THR A 274 -0.25 -18.50 -11.43
C THR A 274 -0.57 -19.99 -11.42
N LEU A 275 0.02 -20.77 -12.34
CA LEU A 275 -0.19 -22.22 -12.40
C LEU A 275 0.40 -22.96 -11.20
N ALA A 276 1.55 -22.51 -10.68
CA ALA A 276 2.15 -23.08 -9.48
C ALA A 276 1.27 -22.86 -8.24
N LEU A 277 0.63 -21.69 -8.12
CA LEU A 277 -0.29 -21.39 -7.03
C LEU A 277 -1.52 -22.30 -7.08
N ALA A 278 -2.09 -22.52 -8.27
CA ALA A 278 -3.25 -23.40 -8.45
C ALA A 278 -2.94 -24.89 -8.23
N ARG A 279 -1.70 -25.35 -8.38
CA ARG A 279 -1.33 -26.75 -8.07
C ARG A 279 -1.20 -27.02 -6.58
N ARG A 280 -1.09 -25.98 -5.76
CA ARG A 280 -0.87 -26.11 -4.31
C ARG A 280 -2.17 -26.29 -3.53
N TYR A 281 -3.31 -25.98 -4.14
CA TYR A 281 -4.65 -25.99 -3.55
C TYR A 281 -5.61 -26.74 -4.48
#